data_AF-A0A529S722-F1
#
_entry.id   AF-A0A529S722-F1
#
_cell.length_a   1.000
_cell.length_b   1.000
_cell.length_c   1.000
_cell.angle_alpha   90.00
_cell.angle_beta   90.00
_cell.angle_gamma   90.00
#
_symmetry.space_group_name_H-M   'P 1'
#
loop_
_entity.id
_entity.type
_entity.pdbx_description
1 polymer ?
#
loop_
_entity_poly.entity_id
_entity_poly.type
_entity_poly.pdbx_seq_one_letter_code
_entity_poly.pdbx_strand_id
1 'polypeptide(L)' 'FDYHLTDYREGDLVKMSILVNDEPVDALSMLVHRSAAEKRGRQMCEKLKELIPQHLFKIPIQAAIGGRIIARETV' A
#
# COMPACT_ATOMS: atom_id res chain seq x y z
N PHE A 1 12.27 19.95 -17.84
CA PHE A 1 10.80 19.84 -18.00
C PHE A 1 10.19 20.72 -16.93
N ASP A 2 9.45 21.75 -17.33
CA ASP A 2 8.74 22.64 -16.41
C ASP A 2 7.24 22.30 -16.45
N TYR A 3 6.61 22.26 -15.28
CA TYR A 3 5.19 21.97 -15.13
C TYR A 3 4.52 23.13 -14.39
N HIS A 4 3.35 23.52 -14.85
CA HIS A 4 2.47 24.47 -14.18
C HIS A 4 1.14 23.80 -13.85
N LEU A 5 0.58 24.14 -12.69
CA LEU A 5 -0.79 23.73 -12.35
C LEU A 5 -1.74 24.33 -13.38
N THR A 6 -2.54 23.49 -14.02
CA THR A 6 -3.59 23.92 -14.94
C THR A 6 -4.92 23.85 -14.21
N ASP A 7 -5.47 22.65 -14.07
CA ASP A 7 -6.80 22.44 -13.50
C ASP A 7 -6.87 21.18 -12.63
N TYR A 8 -7.90 21.11 -11.79
CA TYR A 8 -8.29 19.87 -11.13
C TYR A 8 -9.15 19.02 -12.06
N ARG A 9 -8.94 17.71 -12.01
CA ARG A 9 -9.73 16.73 -12.77
C ARG A 9 -10.17 15.60 -11.85
N GLU A 10 -11.35 15.08 -12.09
CA GLU A 10 -11.81 13.87 -11.43
C GLU A 10 -10.89 12.70 -11.77
N GLY A 11 -10.65 11.84 -10.78
CA GLY A 11 -9.84 10.64 -10.93
C GLY A 11 -10.42 9.51 -10.09
N ASP A 12 -10.30 8.26 -10.58
CA ASP A 12 -10.70 7.07 -9.84
C ASP A 12 -9.65 6.73 -8.78
N LEU A 13 -9.67 7.49 -7.70
CA LEU A 13 -8.76 7.37 -6.57
C LEU A 13 -9.34 6.49 -5.47
N VAL A 14 -8.48 5.68 -4.87
CA VAL A 14 -8.81 4.83 -3.73
C VAL A 14 -7.78 5.05 -2.62
N LYS A 15 -8.24 5.01 -1.36
CA LYS A 15 -7.36 4.95 -0.19
C LYS A 15 -6.84 3.52 -0.03
N MET A 16 -5.56 3.32 -0.28
CA MET A 16 -4.86 2.07 0.00
C MET A 16 -4.24 2.17 1.40
N SER A 17 -4.44 1.14 2.21
CA SER A 17 -3.94 1.01 3.57
C SER A 17 -2.90 -0.11 3.62
N ILE A 18 -1.90 0.02 4.48
CA ILE A 18 -0.96 -1.07 4.78
C ILE A 18 -1.27 -1.61 6.17
N LEU A 19 -1.29 -2.93 6.30
CA LEU A 19 -1.44 -3.62 7.56
C LEU A 19 -0.18 -4.45 7.83
N VAL A 20 0.27 -4.44 9.07
CA VAL A 20 1.36 -5.29 9.57
C VAL A 20 0.80 -6.04 10.76
N ASN A 21 0.83 -7.37 10.70
CA ASN A 21 0.21 -8.22 11.72
C ASN A 21 -1.27 -7.88 11.98
N ASP A 22 -2.03 -7.66 10.89
CA ASP A 22 -3.43 -7.23 10.90
C ASP A 22 -3.71 -5.86 11.55
N GLU A 23 -2.69 -5.15 12.02
CA GLU A 23 -2.80 -3.78 12.52
C GLU A 23 -2.53 -2.76 11.40
N PRO A 24 -3.40 -1.77 11.20
CA PRO A 24 -3.21 -0.75 10.18
C PRO A 24 -2.06 0.19 10.55
N VAL A 25 -1.18 0.46 9.58
CA VAL A 25 -0.10 1.43 9.68
C VAL A 25 -0.50 2.69 8.93
N ASP A 26 -1.12 3.64 9.63
CA ASP A 26 -1.68 4.86 9.03
C ASP A 26 -0.63 5.69 8.28
N ALA A 27 0.61 5.72 8.78
CA ALA A 27 1.72 6.43 8.15
C ALA A 27 2.08 5.93 6.74
N LEU A 28 1.67 4.70 6.38
CA LEU A 28 1.91 4.10 5.08
C LEU A 28 0.67 4.10 4.18
N SER A 29 -0.45 4.64 4.66
CA SER A 29 -1.66 4.77 3.85
C SER A 29 -1.51 5.86 2.79
N MET A 30 -2.04 5.63 1.59
CA MET A 30 -1.89 6.55 0.46
C MET A 30 -3.09 6.53 -0.49
N LEU A 31 -3.35 7.68 -1.12
CA LEU A 31 -4.28 7.77 -2.26
C LEU A 31 -3.56 7.31 -3.53
N VAL A 32 -4.17 6.37 -4.24
CA VAL A 32 -3.64 5.82 -5.49
C VAL A 32 -4.77 5.69 -6.50
N HIS A 33 -4.44 5.77 -7.79
CA HIS A 33 -5.40 5.43 -8.82
C HIS A 33 -5.77 3.94 -8.73
N ARG A 34 -7.07 3.61 -8.84
CA ARG A 34 -7.58 2.25 -8.64
C ARG A 34 -6.85 1.21 -9.49
N SER A 35 -6.61 1.51 -10.76
CA SER A 35 -5.91 0.60 -11.69
C SER A 35 -4.45 0.32 -11.30
N ALA A 36 -3.82 1.21 -10.52
CA ALA A 36 -2.43 1.06 -10.08
C ALA A 36 -2.31 0.49 -8.65
N ALA A 37 -3.42 0.39 -7.92
CA ALA A 37 -3.41 0.12 -6.49
C ALA A 37 -2.82 -1.26 -6.14
N GLU A 38 -3.17 -2.30 -6.89
CA GLU A 38 -2.62 -3.65 -6.66
C GLU A 38 -1.10 -3.69 -6.85
N LYS A 39 -0.61 -3.14 -7.98
CA LYS A 39 0.82 -3.08 -8.28
C LYS A 39 1.58 -2.30 -7.21
N ARG A 40 1.05 -1.15 -6.79
CA ARG A 40 1.66 -0.31 -5.74
C ARG A 40 1.66 -1.03 -4.39
N GLY A 41 0.56 -1.68 -4.03
CA GLY A 41 0.43 -2.45 -2.79
C GLY A 41 1.42 -3.60 -2.73
N ARG A 42 1.58 -4.36 -3.82
CA ARG A 42 2.57 -5.45 -3.91
C ARG A 42 4.00 -4.96 -3.70
N GLN A 43 4.38 -3.89 -4.39
CA GLN A 43 5.71 -3.28 -4.22
C GLN A 43 5.98 -2.83 -2.78
N MET A 44 4.96 -2.27 -2.10
CA MET A 44 5.06 -1.88 -0.70
C MET A 44 5.24 -3.10 0.21
N CYS A 45 4.45 -4.16 0.02
CA CYS A 45 4.56 -5.38 0.80
C CYS A 45 5.94 -6.05 0.63
N GLU A 46 6.44 -6.14 -0.61
CA GLU A 46 7.79 -6.66 -0.92
C GLU A 46 8.86 -5.83 -0.22
N LYS A 47 8.77 -4.50 -0.29
CA LYS A 47 9.78 -3.64 0.34
C LYS A 47 9.77 -3.74 1.86
N LEU A 48 8.59 -3.83 2.48
CA LEU A 48 8.47 -3.99 3.92
C LEU A 48 9.00 -5.35 4.39
N LYS A 49 8.80 -6.41 3.62
CA LYS A 49 9.37 -7.74 3.90
C LYS A 49 10.90 -7.71 3.96
N GLU A 50 11.55 -6.93 3.08
CA GLU A 50 13.01 -6.75 3.12
C GLU A 50 13.49 -5.93 4.32
N LEU A 51 12.66 -5.01 4.82
CA LEU A 51 13.05 -4.06 5.87
C LEU A 51 12.70 -4.57 7.28
N ILE A 52 11.66 -5.38 7.43
CA ILE A 52 11.24 -5.95 8.71
C ILE A 52 12.21 -7.10 9.07
N PRO A 53 12.89 -7.03 10.22
CA PRO A 53 13.74 -8.13 10.68
C PRO A 53 12.97 -9.44 10.81
N GLN A 54 13.64 -10.56 10.61
CA GLN A 54 13.03 -11.87 10.85
C GLN A 54 12.78 -12.07 12.34
N HIS A 55 11.62 -12.64 12.66
CA HIS A 55 11.22 -13.00 14.01
C HIS A 55 10.99 -14.52 14.11
N LEU A 56 10.89 -15.05 15.33
CA LEU A 56 10.57 -16.47 15.59
C LEU A 56 9.11 -16.84 15.26
N PHE A 57 8.35 -15.92 14.68
CA PHE A 57 6.97 -16.08 14.25
C PHE A 57 6.75 -15.35 12.92
N LYS A 58 5.73 -15.81 12.18
CA LYS A 58 5.38 -15.23 10.89
C LYS A 58 4.66 -13.90 11.08
N ILE A 59 5.06 -12.88 10.33
CA ILE A 59 4.40 -11.57 10.33
C ILE A 59 3.76 -11.33 8.96
N PRO A 60 2.41 -11.27 8.87
CA PRO A 60 1.75 -10.93 7.62
C PRO A 60 1.86 -9.43 7.35
N ILE A 61 2.18 -9.09 6.11
CA ILE A 61 2.23 -7.72 5.61
C ILE A 61 1.22 -7.63 4.48
N GLN A 62 0.26 -6.71 4.57
CA GLN A 62 -0.87 -6.66 3.65
C GLN A 62 -1.10 -5.25 3.12
N ALA A 63 -1.53 -5.15 1.88
CA ALA A 63 -2.14 -3.95 1.32
C ALA A 63 -3.65 -4.16 1.17
N ALA A 64 -4.45 -3.17 1.56
CA ALA A 64 -5.90 -3.25 1.56
C ALA A 64 -6.57 -2.00 0.98
N ILE A 65 -7.73 -2.18 0.36
CA ILE A 65 -8.61 -1.10 -0.08
C ILE A 65 -10.00 -1.38 0.49
N GLY A 66 -10.52 -0.47 1.31
CA GLY A 66 -11.86 -0.63 1.91
C GLY A 66 -12.04 -1.96 2.65
N GLY A 67 -10.99 -2.43 3.35
CA GLY A 67 -11.00 -3.71 4.07
C GLY A 67 -10.71 -4.96 3.22
N ARG A 68 -10.74 -4.86 1.87
CA ARG A 68 -10.34 -5.97 1.00
C ARG A 68 -8.83 -6.01 0.83
N ILE A 69 -8.20 -7.14 1.15
CA ILE A 69 -6.77 -7.38 0.89
C ILE A 69 -6.54 -7.52 -0.62
N ILE A 70 -5.59 -6.75 -1.15
CA ILE A 70 -5.22 -6.73 -2.57
C ILE A 70 -3.80 -7.25 -2.82
N ALA A 71 -2.92 -7.22 -1.82
CA ALA A 71 -1.59 -7.83 -1.85
C ALA A 71 -1.22 -8.33 -0.46
N ARG A 72 -0.41 -9.39 -0.38
CA ARG A 72 0.04 -9.98 0.88
C ARG A 72 1.44 -10.57 0.70
N GLU A 73 2.31 -10.27 1.64
CA GLU A 73 3.60 -10.92 1.87
C GLU A 73 3.66 -11.47 3.30
N THR A 74 4.64 -12.31 3.57
CA THR A 74 4.91 -12.82 4.92
C THR A 74 6.42 -12.88 5.12
N VAL A 75 6.88 -12.33 6.23
CA VAL A 75 8.27 -12.44 6.72
C VAL A 75 8.31 -13.44 7.88
#